data_AF-A0A3D1X7F4-F1
#
_entry.id   AF-A0A3D1X7F4-F1
#
_cell.length_a   1.000
_cell.length_b   1.000
_cell.length_c   1.000
_cell.angle_alpha   90.00
_cell.angle_beta   90.00
_cell.angle_gamma   90.00
#
_symmetry.space_group_name_H-M   'P 1'
#
loop_
_entity.id
_entity.type
_entity.pdbx_description
1 polymer ?
#
loop_
_entity_poly.entity_id
_entity_poly.type
_entity_poly.pdbx_seq_one_letter_code
_entity_poly.pdbx_strand_id
1 'polypeptide(L)'
;MSNEKESAPVSSGTLTQKKILISDLLHEGAEKGTTLAELVQLTGEDERSIRRRIQAERKAGKLILADCKNGYFLPTSTLDIQRFISSMSRRSREIAAISHAAEDALLKMTGQETLWGWQNG
;
A
#
# COMPACT_ATOMS: atom_id res chain seq x y z
N MET A 1 -10.34 -20.60 -56.57
CA MET A 1 -10.71 -19.22 -56.16
C MET A 1 -11.74 -19.39 -55.06
N SER A 2 -11.26 -19.71 -53.86
CA SER A 2 -11.12 -18.75 -52.76
C SER A 2 -12.50 -18.34 -52.26
N ASN A 3 -12.91 -18.85 -51.10
CA ASN A 3 -13.65 -18.06 -50.12
C ASN A 3 -13.46 -18.68 -48.74
N GLU A 4 -12.52 -18.05 -48.03
CA GLU A 4 -12.48 -17.74 -46.61
C GLU A 4 -13.27 -18.62 -45.64
N LYS A 5 -12.49 -19.31 -44.81
CA LYS A 5 -12.96 -19.86 -43.54
C LYS A 5 -13.37 -18.71 -42.63
N GLU A 6 -14.67 -18.59 -42.40
CA GLU A 6 -15.24 -17.79 -41.33
C GLU A 6 -14.91 -18.46 -39.99
N SER A 7 -13.76 -18.10 -39.42
CA SER A 7 -13.41 -18.40 -38.04
C SER A 7 -14.27 -17.52 -37.14
N ALA A 8 -15.32 -18.09 -36.57
CA ALA A 8 -16.09 -17.48 -35.50
C ALA A 8 -15.15 -17.06 -34.34
N PRO A 9 -15.41 -15.93 -33.67
CA PRO A 9 -14.61 -15.52 -32.54
C PRO A 9 -14.85 -16.52 -31.41
N VAL A 10 -13.77 -17.19 -30.97
CA VAL A 10 -13.75 -17.88 -29.68
C VAL A 10 -13.98 -16.80 -28.63
N SER A 11 -15.24 -16.65 -28.21
CA SER A 11 -15.62 -15.91 -27.03
C SER A 11 -15.06 -16.66 -25.84
N SER A 12 -13.80 -16.41 -25.53
CA SER A 12 -13.16 -16.80 -24.28
C SER A 12 -13.90 -16.06 -23.17
N GLY A 13 -14.97 -16.69 -22.68
CA GLY A 13 -15.68 -16.25 -21.49
C GLY A 13 -14.64 -16.05 -20.41
N THR A 14 -14.40 -14.79 -20.04
CA THR A 14 -13.57 -14.48 -18.88
C THR A 14 -14.44 -14.83 -17.69
N LEU A 15 -14.46 -16.11 -17.32
CA LEU A 15 -14.82 -16.53 -15.99
C LEU A 15 -13.93 -15.70 -15.07
N THR A 16 -14.55 -14.80 -14.31
CA THR A 16 -13.90 -13.99 -13.30
C THR A 16 -13.28 -14.96 -12.29
N GLN A 17 -12.07 -15.44 -12.58
CA GLN A 17 -11.34 -16.32 -11.69
C GLN A 17 -11.14 -15.48 -10.44
N LYS A 18 -11.81 -15.88 -9.34
CA LYS A 18 -11.78 -15.13 -8.09
C LYS A 18 -10.32 -15.06 -7.65
N LYS A 19 -9.69 -13.91 -7.89
CA LYS A 19 -8.28 -13.70 -7.60
C LYS A 19 -8.10 -13.91 -6.09
N ILE A 20 -7.26 -14.87 -5.71
CA ILE A 20 -6.94 -15.20 -4.30
C ILE A 20 -6.55 -13.91 -3.60
N LEU A 21 -7.09 -13.60 -2.42
CA LEU A 21 -6.72 -12.38 -1.69
C LEU A 21 -5.31 -12.50 -1.14
N ILE A 22 -4.60 -11.39 -1.00
CA ILE A 22 -3.29 -11.41 -0.35
C ILE A 22 -3.46 -11.83 1.11
N SER A 23 -4.52 -11.40 1.81
CA SER A 23 -4.80 -11.84 3.18
C SER A 23 -4.82 -13.36 3.35
N ASP A 24 -5.27 -14.09 2.33
CA ASP A 24 -5.40 -15.56 2.38
C ASP A 24 -4.03 -16.26 2.26
N LEU A 25 -2.98 -15.53 1.88
CA LEU A 25 -1.60 -16.00 1.75
C LEU A 25 -0.73 -15.67 2.96
N LEU A 26 -1.26 -14.91 3.92
CA LEU A 26 -0.51 -14.44 5.08
C LEU A 26 -0.77 -15.32 6.30
N HIS A 27 0.26 -15.45 7.12
CA HIS A 27 0.13 -16.10 8.42
C HIS A 27 -0.28 -15.10 9.51
N GLU A 28 -0.92 -15.63 10.54
CA GLU A 28 -1.13 -14.92 11.79
C GLU A 28 0.18 -14.79 12.57
N GLY A 29 0.42 -13.61 13.14
CA GLY A 29 1.57 -13.31 13.98
C GLY A 29 2.76 -12.74 13.20
N ALA A 30 3.45 -11.77 13.80
CA ALA A 30 4.59 -11.10 13.18
C ALA A 30 5.76 -12.07 12.93
N GLU A 31 5.93 -13.08 13.79
CA GLU A 31 7.00 -14.06 13.71
C GLU A 31 6.90 -14.99 12.49
N LYS A 32 5.72 -15.06 11.86
CA LYS A 32 5.47 -15.82 10.63
C LYS A 32 5.17 -14.92 9.44
N GLY A 33 5.60 -13.66 9.52
CA GLY A 33 5.42 -12.69 8.45
C GLY A 33 5.89 -13.22 7.10
N THR A 34 5.11 -12.90 6.07
CA THR A 34 5.43 -13.24 4.68
C THR A 34 6.07 -12.03 4.03
N THR A 35 7.27 -12.22 3.50
CA THR A 35 8.02 -11.20 2.81
C THR A 35 7.41 -10.90 1.44
N LEU A 36 7.78 -9.75 0.86
CA LEU A 36 7.31 -9.40 -0.47
C LEU A 36 7.85 -10.35 -1.55
N ALA A 37 9.09 -10.84 -1.40
CA ALA A 37 9.69 -11.80 -2.30
C ALA A 37 8.95 -13.14 -2.30
N GLU A 38 8.52 -13.62 -1.14
CA GLU A 38 7.68 -14.82 -1.04
C GLU A 38 6.30 -14.60 -1.69
N LEU A 39 5.67 -13.44 -1.49
CA LEU A 39 4.41 -13.11 -2.16
C LEU A 39 4.56 -13.07 -3.69
N VAL A 40 5.69 -12.58 -4.21
CA VAL A 40 6.01 -12.65 -5.65
C VAL A 40 6.08 -14.10 -6.11
N GLN A 41 6.77 -14.97 -5.38
CA GLN A 41 6.87 -16.39 -5.74
C GLN A 41 5.51 -17.11 -5.68
N LEU A 42 4.68 -16.81 -4.68
CA LEU A 42 3.37 -17.44 -4.49
C LEU A 42 2.32 -16.98 -5.52
N THR A 43 2.40 -15.72 -5.96
CA THR A 43 1.38 -15.14 -6.86
C THR A 43 1.81 -15.06 -8.32
N GLY A 44 3.11 -15.11 -8.60
CA GLY A 44 3.67 -14.84 -9.93
C GLY A 44 3.53 -13.38 -10.38
N GLU A 45 3.13 -12.47 -9.49
CA GLU A 45 2.96 -11.06 -9.77
C GLU A 45 4.19 -10.24 -9.38
N ASP A 46 4.37 -9.08 -10.01
CA ASP A 46 5.41 -8.15 -9.60
C ASP A 46 5.09 -7.47 -8.26
N GLU A 47 6.14 -6.97 -7.60
CA GLU A 47 6.05 -6.31 -6.31
C GLU A 47 5.06 -5.12 -6.28
N ARG A 48 4.98 -4.35 -7.36
CA ARG A 48 4.11 -3.17 -7.43
C ARG A 48 2.65 -3.59 -7.49
N SER A 49 2.32 -4.65 -8.21
CA SER A 49 0.97 -5.23 -8.20
C SER A 49 0.59 -5.74 -6.81
N ILE A 50 1.47 -6.51 -6.16
CA ILE A 50 1.21 -7.03 -4.80
C ILE A 50 0.97 -5.90 -3.80
N ARG A 51 1.84 -4.86 -3.78
CA ARG A 51 1.66 -3.71 -2.90
C ARG A 51 0.34 -2.98 -3.15
N ARG A 52 -0.09 -2.83 -4.41
CA ARG A 52 -1.39 -2.24 -4.76
C ARG A 52 -2.55 -3.07 -4.21
N ARG A 53 -2.48 -4.40 -4.34
CA ARG A 53 -3.51 -5.32 -3.84
C ARG A 53 -3.60 -5.26 -2.31
N ILE A 54 -2.47 -5.30 -1.61
CA ILE A 54 -2.42 -5.12 -0.14
C ILE A 54 -3.09 -3.80 0.28
N GLN A 55 -2.79 -2.71 -0.42
CA GLN A 55 -3.40 -1.41 -0.12
C GLN A 55 -4.91 -1.39 -0.39
N ALA A 56 -5.36 -2.03 -1.47
CA ALA A 56 -6.79 -2.17 -1.76
C ALA A 56 -7.52 -2.97 -0.67
N GLU A 57 -6.93 -4.10 -0.25
CA GLU A 57 -7.47 -4.94 0.83
C GLU A 57 -7.51 -4.20 2.17
N ARG A 58 -6.45 -3.46 2.52
CA ARG A 58 -6.42 -2.59 3.71
C ARG A 58 -7.52 -1.54 3.68
N LYS A 59 -7.73 -0.87 2.55
CA LYS A 59 -8.81 0.11 2.36
C LYS A 59 -10.20 -0.52 2.44
N ALA A 60 -10.33 -1.80 2.08
CA ALA A 60 -11.54 -2.59 2.24
C ALA A 60 -11.73 -3.14 3.68
N GLY A 61 -10.87 -2.78 4.63
CA GLY A 61 -10.98 -3.16 6.04
C GLY A 61 -10.25 -4.46 6.42
N LYS A 62 -9.46 -5.06 5.52
CA LYS A 62 -8.62 -6.22 5.86
C LYS A 62 -7.40 -5.78 6.66
N LEU A 63 -7.24 -6.34 7.87
CA LEU A 63 -6.10 -6.07 8.75
C LEU A 63 -4.86 -6.84 8.29
N ILE A 64 -4.22 -6.34 7.24
CA ILE A 64 -2.89 -6.78 6.83
C ILE A 64 -1.88 -5.86 7.50
N LEU A 65 -1.11 -6.34 8.47
CA LEU A 65 -0.07 -5.55 9.13
C LEU A 65 1.26 -5.68 8.37
N ALA A 66 2.17 -4.75 8.61
CA ALA A 66 3.53 -4.83 8.09
C ALA A 66 4.53 -4.42 9.16
N ASP A 67 5.65 -5.13 9.22
CA ASP A 67 6.84 -4.73 9.96
C ASP A 67 8.07 -4.68 9.02
N CYS A 68 9.19 -4.19 9.53
CA CYS A 68 10.45 -4.11 8.77
C CYS A 68 11.29 -5.38 8.83
N LYS A 69 10.88 -6.40 9.62
CA LYS A 69 11.71 -7.56 9.95
C LYS A 69 11.24 -8.82 9.23
N ASN A 70 9.95 -9.11 9.34
CA ASN A 70 9.31 -10.34 8.89
C ASN A 70 8.37 -10.10 7.70
N GLY A 71 7.96 -8.86 7.44
CA GLY A 71 7.13 -8.50 6.28
C GLY A 71 5.66 -8.32 6.65
N TYR A 72 4.75 -8.98 5.92
CA TYR A 72 3.31 -8.83 6.06
C TYR A 72 2.68 -9.98 6.84
N PHE A 73 1.73 -9.68 7.72
CA PHE A 73 1.09 -10.69 8.59
C PHE A 73 -0.31 -10.26 9.01
N LEU A 74 -1.08 -11.21 9.53
CA LEU A 74 -2.37 -10.96 10.18
C LEU A 74 -2.18 -10.78 11.69
N PRO A 75 -2.84 -9.81 12.34
CA PRO A 75 -2.69 -9.58 13.77
C PRO A 75 -3.22 -10.76 14.59
N THR A 76 -2.53 -11.12 15.67
CA THR A 76 -3.01 -12.08 16.68
C THR A 76 -3.48 -11.38 17.95
N SER A 77 -3.12 -10.10 18.12
CA SER A 77 -3.42 -9.34 19.33
C SER A 77 -3.82 -7.89 19.03
N THR A 78 -4.52 -7.27 19.98
CA THR A 78 -4.80 -5.83 19.95
C THR A 78 -3.53 -4.99 20.00
N LEU A 79 -2.46 -5.52 20.63
CA LEU A 79 -1.15 -4.87 20.69
C LEU A 79 -0.53 -4.73 19.29
N ASP A 80 -0.66 -5.74 18.43
CA ASP A 80 -0.16 -5.66 17.04
C ASP A 80 -0.85 -4.53 16.27
N ILE A 81 -2.17 -4.44 16.44
CA ILE A 81 -2.99 -3.41 15.81
C ILE A 81 -2.59 -2.02 16.34
N GLN A 82 -2.46 -1.85 17.66
CA GLN A 82 -2.04 -0.60 18.28
C GLN A 82 -0.65 -0.16 17.84
N ARG A 83 0.31 -1.10 17.75
CA ARG A 83 1.66 -0.83 17.25
C ARG A 83 1.63 -0.38 15.80
N PHE A 84 0.83 -1.05 14.96
CA PHE A 84 0.67 -0.67 13.57
C PHE A 84 0.06 0.72 13.40
N ILE A 85 -1.02 1.03 14.12
CA ILE A 85 -1.65 2.36 14.13
C ILE A 85 -0.65 3.44 14.56
N SER A 86 0.09 3.17 15.64
CA SER A 86 1.10 4.09 16.18
C SER A 86 2.22 4.36 15.17
N SER A 87 2.70 3.31 14.51
CA SER A 87 3.72 3.38 13.45
C SER A 87 3.25 4.20 12.25
N MET A 88 2.05 3.90 11.74
CA MET A 88 1.45 4.64 10.62
C MET A 88 1.21 6.12 10.96
N SER A 89 0.71 6.40 12.17
CA SER A 89 0.46 7.77 12.63
C SER A 89 1.75 8.57 12.77
N ARG A 90 2.82 7.95 13.28
CA ARG A 90 4.14 8.58 13.37
C ARG A 90 4.68 8.90 11.97
N ARG A 91 4.67 7.93 11.06
CA ARG A 91 5.13 8.13 9.68
C ARG A 91 4.33 9.24 8.98
N SER A 92 3.02 9.31 9.21
CA SER A 92 2.19 10.38 8.66
C SER A 92 2.63 11.76 9.15
N ARG A 93 2.92 11.90 10.44
CA ARG A 93 3.42 13.17 11.00
C ARG A 93 4.79 13.54 10.45
N GLU A 94 5.70 12.58 10.30
CA GLU A 94 7.02 12.80 9.71
C GLU A 94 6.90 13.29 8.25
N ILE A 95 6.02 12.68 7.45
CA ILE A 95 5.77 13.12 6.07
C ILE A 95 5.18 14.53 6.03
N ALA A 96 4.22 14.84 6.92
CA ALA A 96 3.63 16.18 7.02
C ALA A 96 4.68 17.23 7.40
N ALA A 97 5.52 16.93 8.39
CA ALA A 97 6.60 17.84 8.82
C ALA A 97 7.59 18.13 7.69
N ILE A 98 7.98 17.10 6.90
CA ILE A 98 8.84 17.28 5.72
C ILE A 98 8.16 18.15 4.67
N SER A 99 6.85 17.95 4.45
CA SER A 99 6.08 18.74 3.48
C SER A 99 6.04 20.23 3.89
N HIS A 100 5.74 20.52 5.16
CA HIS A 100 5.77 21.89 5.68
C HIS A 100 7.14 22.54 5.58
N ALA A 101 8.22 21.81 5.89
CA ALA A 101 9.57 22.33 5.72
C ALA A 101 9.89 22.69 4.25
N ALA A 102 9.36 21.92 3.29
CA ALA A 102 9.49 22.22 1.87
C ALA A 102 8.65 23.45 1.45
N GLU A 103 7.44 23.60 1.99
CA GLU A 103 6.58 24.78 1.81
C GLU A 103 7.27 26.05 2.33
N ASP A 104 7.83 26.00 3.54
CA ASP A 104 8.58 27.12 4.14
C ASP A 104 9.81 27.50 3.30
N ALA A 105 10.53 26.50 2.78
CA ALA A 105 11.67 26.74 1.90
C ALA A 105 11.25 27.43 0.59
N LEU A 106 10.13 27.00 0.00
CA LEU A 106 9.58 27.62 -1.20
C LEU A 106 9.17 29.09 -0.94
N LEU A 107 8.57 29.37 0.22
CA LEU A 107 8.15 30.72 0.59
C LEU A 107 9.36 31.68 0.71
N LYS A 108 10.44 31.21 1.34
CA LYS A 108 11.70 31.95 1.45
C LYS A 108 12.34 32.21 0.08
N MET A 109 12.34 31.20 -0.80
CA MET A 109 12.91 31.31 -2.15
C MET A 109 12.13 32.28 -3.06
N THR A 110 10.81 32.38 -2.88
CA THR A 110 9.94 33.24 -3.70
C THR A 110 9.86 34.68 -3.20
N GLY A 111 10.55 35.01 -2.10
CA GLY A 111 10.53 36.35 -1.50
C GLY A 111 9.19 36.74 -0.88
N GLN A 112 8.29 35.77 -0.70
CA GLN A 112 6.96 35.96 -0.10
C GLN A 112 7.02 35.72 1.41
N GLU A 113 8.01 36.26 2.12
CA GLU A 113 8.04 36.13 3.57
C GLU A 113 6.83 36.84 4.18
N THR A 114 5.80 36.08 4.56
CA THR A 114 4.74 36.59 5.41
C THR A 114 5.35 36.77 6.79
N LEU A 115 5.79 38.00 7.08
CA LEU A 115 6.13 38.47 8.43
C LEU A 115 4.88 38.37 9.32
N TRP A 116 4.52 37.16 9.76
CA TRP A 116 3.56 36.99 10.83
C TRP A 116 4.36 36.84 12.14
N GLY A 117 4.25 37.83 13.02
CA GLY A 117 4.69 37.69 14.40
C GLY A 117 5.72 38.70 14.93
N TRP A 118 5.51 40.00 14.68
CA TRP A 118 5.94 41.05 15.62
C TRP A 118 4.84 42.09 15.77
N GLN A 119 3.74 41.73 16.43
CA GLN A 119 2.89 42.74 17.05
C GLN A 119 2.10 42.17 18.23
N ASN A 120 2.09 42.97 19.31
CA ASN A 120 1.47 42.79 20.63
C ASN A 120 2.33 41.95 21.58
N GLY A 121 2.93 42.48 22.65
CA GLY A 121 2.67 43.69 23.43
C GLY A 121 3.01 43.33 24.88
#